data_AF-A0A2T2U690-F1
#
_entry.id   AF-A0A2T2U690-F1
#
_cell.length_a   1.000
_cell.length_b   1.000
_cell.length_c   1.000
_cell.angle_alpha   90.00
_cell.angle_beta   90.00
_cell.angle_gamma   90.00
#
_symmetry.space_group_name_H-M   'P 1'
#
loop_
_entity.id
_entity.type
_entity.pdbx_description
1 polymer ?
#
loop_
_entity_poly.entity_id
_entity_poly.type
_entity_poly.pdbx_seq_one_letter_code
_entity_poly.pdbx_strand_id
1 'polypeptide(L)'
;MTDVFSVRNLRRPLAAYALLALMLWTVPLLSRLHVESAAIIAAGAYFIAGLSALARFREGEDFGRVLLEQQLCLLAPWALLTVTLLWAPNCGYVQGLLFFALFPVVTVVFAVSLAYLVSALLLRRGRWWFVGVGLAVMALGPLYDLGLHPQFYTYNHVFGGVLGPIYDDELAVRTGLFVFRGLTLLWAALFVIAGKRIRMLNAGEKSRFSLFPVAFSLTALLIGLCYLFGARLGINTPTWHVQEQLGGRFRTEHFDIYYAPESTSGEDLRRLARRHEFQYDRLRRILNIAPEERIRSYLYPSPDVKGQLTGARRTSVAPVWLDVPQVHMLREAAEGSLGHELAHVFSRSFGMPVLRASASVGLVEGLAVALEPPSGPPSPSEQVAASALSESGPVERNLAREVAARMQPLGFWTGRGAVSYAATGSFVRYLLDAHGPAPLRRAYAWGDFHEAYGKPAGELAEAWARSVFAQPVVSWASGPTARERFSVPSLFEEHCPHHVPSYRQAHREARDALDDEDTT
;
A
#
# COMPACT_ATOMS: atom_id res chain seq x y z
N MET A 1 -49.30 0.47 -8.89
CA MET A 1 -47.98 0.15 -8.29
C MET A 1 -46.94 -0.25 -9.36
N THR A 2 -46.99 0.38 -10.55
CA THR A 2 -46.26 -0.10 -11.75
C THR A 2 -45.51 0.99 -12.51
N ASP A 3 -45.22 2.13 -11.88
CA ASP A 3 -44.44 3.23 -12.49
C ASP A 3 -43.21 3.62 -11.63
N VAL A 4 -42.67 2.63 -10.90
CA VAL A 4 -41.65 2.86 -9.85
C VAL A 4 -40.25 3.07 -10.44
N PHE A 5 -39.98 2.66 -11.68
CA PHE A 5 -38.66 2.84 -12.30
C PHE A 5 -38.79 3.42 -13.71
N SER A 6 -38.52 4.71 -13.88
CA SER A 6 -38.26 5.26 -15.22
C SER A 6 -36.93 4.68 -15.70
N VAL A 7 -36.99 3.53 -16.38
CA VAL A 7 -35.83 2.78 -16.89
C VAL A 7 -34.87 3.66 -17.70
N ARG A 8 -35.37 4.75 -18.30
CA ARG A 8 -34.57 5.73 -19.06
C ARG A 8 -33.47 6.39 -18.22
N ASN A 9 -33.71 6.66 -16.94
CA ASN A 9 -32.77 7.40 -16.08
C ASN A 9 -31.65 6.52 -15.48
N LEU A 10 -31.78 5.19 -15.56
CA LEU A 10 -30.80 4.24 -14.99
C LEU A 10 -29.88 3.60 -16.04
N ARG A 11 -30.23 3.70 -17.33
CA ARG A 11 -29.42 3.12 -18.42
C ARG A 11 -27.98 3.61 -18.43
N ARG A 12 -27.74 4.91 -18.20
CA ARG A 12 -26.40 5.50 -18.24
C ARG A 12 -25.53 5.02 -17.07
N PRO A 13 -25.96 5.12 -15.79
CA PRO A 13 -25.22 4.53 -14.67
C PRO A 13 -24.97 3.03 -14.83
N LEU A 14 -25.97 2.25 -15.23
CA LEU A 14 -25.82 0.81 -15.44
C LEU A 14 -24.79 0.47 -16.52
N ALA A 15 -24.84 1.16 -17.67
CA ALA A 15 -23.86 0.97 -18.73
C ALA A 15 -22.44 1.37 -18.28
N ALA A 16 -22.30 2.48 -17.54
CA ALA A 16 -21.02 2.91 -17.02
C ALA A 16 -20.41 1.91 -16.03
N TYR A 17 -21.23 1.37 -15.10
CA TYR A 17 -20.77 0.33 -14.19
C TYR A 17 -20.43 -0.98 -14.90
N ALA A 18 -21.22 -1.38 -15.89
CA ALA A 18 -20.96 -2.58 -16.67
C ALA A 18 -19.64 -2.46 -17.43
N LEU A 19 -19.41 -1.33 -18.10
CA LEU A 19 -18.14 -1.05 -18.79
C LEU A 19 -16.96 -1.07 -17.82
N LEU A 20 -17.10 -0.43 -16.65
CA LEU A 20 -16.05 -0.43 -15.64
C LEU A 20 -15.72 -1.86 -15.18
N ALA A 21 -16.72 -2.68 -14.85
CA ALA A 21 -16.51 -4.06 -14.43
C ALA A 21 -15.87 -4.92 -15.54
N LEU A 22 -16.28 -4.75 -16.80
CA LEU A 22 -15.68 -5.45 -17.95
C LEU A 22 -14.21 -5.06 -18.17
N MET A 23 -13.84 -3.80 -17.93
CA MET A 23 -12.44 -3.37 -17.99
C MET A 23 -11.60 -4.08 -16.91
N LEU A 24 -12.15 -4.26 -15.71
CA LEU A 24 -11.44 -4.96 -14.61
C LEU A 24 -11.15 -6.42 -14.94
N TRP A 25 -11.96 -7.07 -15.79
CA TRP A 25 -11.73 -8.47 -16.20
C TRP A 25 -10.41 -8.70 -16.93
N THR A 26 -9.83 -7.66 -17.52
CA THR A 26 -8.56 -7.76 -18.27
C THR A 26 -7.33 -7.90 -17.39
N VAL A 27 -7.45 -7.59 -16.09
CA VAL A 27 -6.35 -7.66 -15.13
C VAL A 27 -6.67 -8.75 -14.11
N PRO A 28 -5.89 -9.85 -14.01
CA PRO A 28 -6.22 -10.98 -13.14
C PRO A 28 -6.51 -10.57 -11.69
N LEU A 29 -5.74 -9.65 -11.12
CA LEU A 29 -5.97 -9.16 -9.75
C LEU A 29 -7.32 -8.44 -9.60
N LEU A 30 -7.73 -7.67 -10.61
CA LEU A 30 -8.92 -6.83 -10.56
C LEU A 30 -10.20 -7.56 -11.03
N SER A 31 -10.05 -8.67 -11.73
CA SER A 31 -11.17 -9.47 -12.24
C SER A 31 -11.92 -10.23 -11.14
N ARG A 32 -11.38 -10.28 -9.92
CA ARG A 32 -11.96 -10.98 -8.77
C ARG A 32 -12.63 -9.99 -7.83
N LEU A 33 -13.81 -10.34 -7.33
CA LEU A 33 -14.48 -9.58 -6.28
C LEU A 33 -13.65 -9.61 -4.98
N HIS A 34 -12.82 -8.60 -4.79
CA HIS A 34 -11.98 -8.41 -3.62
C HIS A 34 -11.68 -6.91 -3.39
N VAL A 35 -10.83 -6.58 -2.41
CA VAL A 35 -10.55 -5.21 -1.96
C VAL A 35 -10.17 -4.26 -3.12
N GLU A 36 -9.35 -4.71 -4.06
CA GLU A 36 -8.83 -3.88 -5.17
C GLU A 36 -9.95 -3.52 -6.14
N SER A 37 -10.68 -4.53 -6.60
CA SER A 37 -11.84 -4.33 -7.47
C SER A 37 -12.90 -3.46 -6.78
N ALA A 38 -13.16 -3.68 -5.48
CA ALA A 38 -14.12 -2.90 -4.71
C ALA A 38 -13.69 -1.43 -4.59
N ALA A 39 -12.39 -1.17 -4.41
CA ALA A 39 -11.87 0.20 -4.34
C ALA A 39 -12.01 0.94 -5.68
N ILE A 40 -11.73 0.27 -6.80
CA ILE A 40 -11.91 0.87 -8.14
C ILE A 40 -13.39 1.09 -8.44
N ILE A 41 -14.25 0.12 -8.14
CA ILE A 41 -15.70 0.27 -8.29
C ILE A 41 -16.22 1.41 -7.41
N ALA A 42 -15.74 1.57 -6.17
CA ALA A 42 -16.11 2.69 -5.30
C ALA A 42 -15.70 4.03 -5.90
N ALA A 43 -14.45 4.16 -6.36
CA ALA A 43 -13.96 5.37 -7.01
C ALA A 43 -14.83 5.75 -8.23
N GLY A 44 -15.14 4.78 -9.09
CA GLY A 44 -16.06 4.97 -10.22
C GLY A 44 -17.47 5.31 -9.77
N ALA A 45 -17.99 4.63 -8.75
CA ALA A 45 -19.33 4.80 -8.20
C ALA A 45 -19.55 6.21 -7.67
N TYR A 46 -18.54 6.82 -7.03
CA TYR A 46 -18.61 8.20 -6.59
C TYR A 46 -19.00 9.15 -7.73
N PHE A 47 -18.30 9.06 -8.87
CA PHE A 47 -18.55 9.93 -10.01
C PHE A 47 -19.83 9.53 -10.77
N ILE A 48 -20.05 8.24 -11.02
CA ILE A 48 -21.21 7.73 -11.75
C ILE A 48 -22.50 8.07 -11.00
N ALA A 49 -22.61 7.66 -9.73
CA ALA A 49 -23.81 7.88 -8.94
C ALA A 49 -23.99 9.36 -8.58
N GLY A 50 -22.91 10.05 -8.20
CA GLY A 50 -22.96 11.45 -7.80
C GLY A 50 -23.35 12.40 -8.94
N LEU A 51 -22.77 12.24 -10.14
CA LEU A 51 -23.13 13.08 -11.30
C LEU A 51 -24.53 12.78 -11.81
N SER A 52 -24.97 11.51 -11.77
CA SER A 52 -26.33 11.12 -12.09
C SER A 52 -27.33 11.73 -11.10
N ALA A 53 -27.07 11.59 -9.79
CA ALA A 53 -27.91 12.16 -8.74
C ALA A 53 -27.97 13.69 -8.80
N LEU A 54 -26.85 14.35 -9.08
CA LEU A 54 -26.78 15.81 -9.20
C LEU A 54 -27.71 16.34 -10.32
N ALA A 55 -27.79 15.64 -11.45
CA ALA A 55 -28.70 16.01 -12.53
C ALA A 55 -30.17 15.87 -12.09
N ARG A 56 -30.51 14.73 -11.48
CA ARG A 56 -31.88 14.42 -11.03
C ARG A 56 -32.38 15.34 -9.92
N PHE A 57 -31.50 15.72 -8.98
CA PHE A 57 -31.85 16.68 -7.92
C PHE A 57 -32.05 18.12 -8.40
N ARG A 58 -31.60 18.45 -9.62
CA ARG A 58 -31.93 19.72 -10.29
C ARG A 58 -33.30 19.67 -10.98
N GLU A 59 -33.74 18.47 -11.34
CA GLU A 59 -35.09 18.20 -11.86
C GLU A 59 -36.14 18.05 -10.74
N GLY A 60 -35.72 18.14 -9.47
CA GLY A 60 -36.61 18.13 -8.31
C GLY A 60 -36.94 16.72 -7.78
N GLU A 61 -36.19 15.69 -8.19
CA GLU A 61 -36.43 14.33 -7.72
C GLU A 61 -36.15 14.13 -6.22
N ASP A 62 -36.86 13.17 -5.60
CA ASP A 62 -36.71 12.82 -4.18
C ASP A 62 -35.37 12.14 -3.85
N PHE A 63 -34.81 12.49 -2.69
CA PHE A 63 -33.54 11.95 -2.20
C PHE A 63 -33.57 10.42 -2.03
N GLY A 64 -34.61 9.89 -1.38
CA GLY A 64 -34.71 8.47 -1.07
C GLY A 64 -34.81 7.63 -2.34
N ARG A 65 -35.62 8.07 -3.30
CA ARG A 65 -35.74 7.42 -4.61
C ARG A 65 -34.40 7.40 -5.37
N VAL A 66 -33.75 8.56 -5.50
CA VAL A 66 -32.47 8.66 -6.22
C VAL A 66 -31.41 7.78 -5.56
N LEU A 67 -31.32 7.80 -4.22
CA LEU A 67 -30.37 6.96 -3.49
C LEU A 67 -30.63 5.47 -3.72
N LEU A 68 -31.87 5.02 -3.55
CA LEU A 68 -32.23 3.62 -3.75
C LEU A 68 -31.88 3.15 -5.16
N GLU A 69 -32.25 3.94 -6.17
CA GLU A 69 -31.97 3.58 -7.56
C GLU A 69 -30.46 3.54 -7.88
N GLN A 70 -29.66 4.48 -7.34
CA GLN A 70 -28.20 4.43 -7.52
C GLN A 70 -27.57 3.23 -6.79
N GLN A 71 -28.10 2.83 -5.63
CA GLN A 71 -27.66 1.62 -4.93
C GLN A 71 -28.00 0.36 -5.72
N LEU A 72 -29.20 0.28 -6.32
CA LEU A 72 -29.57 -0.84 -7.17
C LEU A 72 -28.68 -0.96 -8.41
N CYS A 73 -28.14 0.15 -8.93
CA CYS A 73 -27.16 0.10 -10.01
C CYS A 73 -25.86 -0.63 -9.65
N LEU A 74 -25.49 -0.73 -8.36
CA LEU A 74 -24.32 -1.51 -7.91
C LEU A 74 -24.51 -3.02 -8.06
N LEU A 75 -25.74 -3.51 -8.28
CA LEU A 75 -25.97 -4.92 -8.59
C LEU A 75 -25.31 -5.34 -9.92
N ALA A 76 -25.16 -4.42 -10.87
CA ALA A 76 -24.51 -4.71 -12.16
C ALA A 76 -23.01 -5.03 -12.00
N PRO A 77 -22.16 -4.17 -11.40
CA PRO A 77 -20.74 -4.49 -11.20
C PRO A 77 -20.55 -5.65 -10.22
N TRP A 78 -21.41 -5.80 -9.20
CA TRP A 78 -21.40 -6.97 -8.32
C TRP A 78 -21.63 -8.26 -9.13
N ALA A 79 -22.72 -8.34 -9.89
CA ALA A 79 -23.05 -9.54 -10.66
C ALA A 79 -21.96 -9.88 -11.69
N LEU A 80 -21.41 -8.88 -12.39
CA LEU A 80 -20.33 -9.09 -13.34
C LEU A 80 -19.05 -9.61 -12.68
N LEU A 81 -18.67 -9.08 -11.51
CA LEU A 81 -17.52 -9.58 -10.76
C LEU A 81 -17.78 -10.95 -10.12
N THR A 82 -19.03 -11.30 -9.82
CA THR A 82 -19.40 -12.64 -9.37
C THR A 82 -19.34 -13.67 -10.51
N VAL A 83 -19.74 -13.29 -11.73
CA VAL A 83 -19.71 -14.18 -12.90
C VAL A 83 -18.28 -14.64 -13.23
N THR A 84 -17.25 -13.84 -12.88
CA THR A 84 -15.86 -14.24 -13.11
C THR A 84 -15.44 -15.49 -12.34
N LEU A 85 -16.17 -15.89 -11.29
CA LEU A 85 -15.95 -17.16 -10.59
C LEU A 85 -15.95 -18.38 -11.51
N LEU A 86 -16.58 -18.29 -12.68
CA LEU A 86 -16.60 -19.35 -13.70
C LEU A 86 -15.23 -19.62 -14.33
N TRP A 87 -14.31 -18.65 -14.35
CA TRP A 87 -12.98 -18.78 -14.97
C TRP A 87 -11.82 -18.22 -14.12
N ALA A 88 -12.13 -17.45 -13.07
CA ALA A 88 -11.18 -16.86 -12.13
C ALA A 88 -11.62 -17.21 -10.70
N PRO A 89 -11.17 -18.36 -10.16
CA PRO A 89 -11.48 -18.75 -8.79
C PRO A 89 -11.12 -17.64 -7.79
N ASN A 90 -11.98 -17.45 -6.78
CA ASN A 90 -11.82 -16.45 -5.75
C ASN A 90 -11.93 -17.09 -4.37
N CYS A 91 -10.78 -17.41 -3.78
CA CYS A 91 -10.70 -18.01 -2.44
C CYS A 91 -11.16 -17.04 -1.32
N GLY A 92 -11.25 -15.73 -1.59
CA GLY A 92 -11.64 -14.69 -0.64
C GLY A 92 -13.02 -14.09 -0.89
N TYR A 93 -13.92 -14.78 -1.61
CA TYR A 93 -15.18 -14.18 -2.09
C TYR A 93 -16.05 -13.58 -0.98
N VAL A 94 -16.17 -14.23 0.18
CA VAL A 94 -16.96 -13.72 1.32
C VAL A 94 -16.36 -12.42 1.85
N GLN A 95 -15.04 -12.35 1.95
CA GLN A 95 -14.33 -11.13 2.34
C GLN A 95 -14.48 -10.03 1.26
N GLY A 96 -14.49 -10.43 -0.01
CA GLY A 96 -14.80 -9.55 -1.14
C GLY A 96 -16.20 -8.93 -1.07
N LEU A 97 -17.22 -9.71 -0.66
CA LEU A 97 -18.58 -9.19 -0.42
C LEU A 97 -18.59 -8.14 0.70
N LEU A 98 -17.85 -8.38 1.79
CA LEU A 98 -17.69 -7.41 2.87
C LEU A 98 -17.07 -6.10 2.34
N PHE A 99 -15.98 -6.18 1.58
CA PHE A 99 -15.37 -4.98 1.00
C PHE A 99 -16.28 -4.28 -0.01
N PHE A 100 -17.04 -5.02 -0.82
CA PHE A 100 -18.00 -4.44 -1.75
C PHE A 100 -19.14 -3.69 -1.00
N ALA A 101 -19.59 -4.23 0.13
CA ALA A 101 -20.56 -3.56 0.99
C ALA A 101 -19.97 -2.34 1.71
N LEU A 102 -18.72 -2.40 2.17
CA LEU A 102 -18.09 -1.28 2.88
C LEU A 102 -17.64 -0.17 1.94
N PHE A 103 -17.19 -0.48 0.72
CA PHE A 103 -16.57 0.49 -0.19
C PHE A 103 -17.63 1.08 -1.14
N PRO A 104 -18.03 0.44 -2.27
CA PRO A 104 -19.02 1.00 -3.20
C PRO A 104 -20.33 1.47 -2.56
N VAL A 105 -20.97 0.65 -1.72
CA VAL A 105 -22.30 0.96 -1.18
C VAL A 105 -22.26 2.21 -0.30
N VAL A 106 -21.29 2.30 0.61
CA VAL A 106 -21.13 3.48 1.49
C VAL A 106 -20.72 4.71 0.67
N THR A 107 -19.85 4.54 -0.33
CA THR A 107 -19.44 5.62 -1.22
C THR A 107 -20.61 6.18 -2.04
N VAL A 108 -21.54 5.35 -2.51
CA VAL A 108 -22.76 5.83 -3.20
C VAL A 108 -23.61 6.68 -2.26
N VAL A 109 -23.79 6.29 -0.99
CA VAL A 109 -24.50 7.12 0.00
C VAL A 109 -23.83 8.49 0.16
N PHE A 110 -22.51 8.50 0.25
CA PHE A 110 -21.72 9.73 0.37
C PHE A 110 -21.84 10.62 -0.88
N ALA A 111 -21.67 10.04 -2.07
CA ALA A 111 -21.73 10.75 -3.35
C ALA A 111 -23.11 11.35 -3.62
N VAL A 112 -24.18 10.59 -3.40
CA VAL A 112 -25.57 11.06 -3.58
C VAL A 112 -25.90 12.16 -2.57
N SER A 113 -25.49 12.01 -1.31
CA SER A 113 -25.67 13.03 -0.27
C SER A 113 -24.94 14.34 -0.58
N LEU A 114 -23.69 14.25 -1.06
CA LEU A 114 -22.94 15.43 -1.50
C LEU A 114 -23.58 16.09 -2.73
N ALA A 115 -24.03 15.29 -3.72
CA ALA A 115 -24.75 15.80 -4.88
C ALA A 115 -26.06 16.52 -4.49
N TYR A 116 -26.74 16.02 -3.45
CA TYR A 116 -27.94 16.65 -2.89
C TYR A 116 -27.64 18.03 -2.27
N LEU A 117 -26.54 18.16 -1.52
CA LEU A 117 -26.08 19.45 -1.01
C LEU A 117 -25.65 20.40 -2.14
N VAL A 118 -24.83 19.93 -3.07
CA VAL A 118 -24.31 20.75 -4.19
C VAL A 118 -25.44 21.26 -5.09
N SER A 119 -26.48 20.45 -5.32
CA SER A 119 -27.68 20.91 -6.05
C SER A 119 -28.49 21.94 -5.27
N ALA A 120 -28.57 21.84 -3.94
CA ALA A 120 -29.24 22.82 -3.09
C ALA A 120 -28.56 24.19 -3.08
N LEU A 121 -27.22 24.23 -3.20
CA LEU A 121 -26.42 25.46 -3.21
C LEU A 121 -26.54 26.29 -4.50
N LEU A 122 -27.23 25.79 -5.54
CA LEU A 122 -27.45 26.49 -6.81
C LEU A 122 -26.16 27.03 -7.48
N LEU A 123 -25.03 26.33 -7.28
CA LEU A 123 -23.74 26.73 -7.83
C LEU A 123 -23.76 26.69 -9.37
N ARG A 124 -23.37 27.81 -10.01
CA ARG A 124 -23.29 27.95 -11.49
C ARG A 124 -22.53 26.82 -12.18
N ARG A 125 -21.49 26.28 -11.51
CA ARG A 125 -20.66 25.16 -11.98
C ARG A 125 -20.71 23.95 -11.03
N GLY A 126 -21.87 23.63 -10.47
CA GLY A 126 -22.02 22.55 -9.48
C GLY A 126 -21.41 21.19 -9.87
N ARG A 127 -21.42 20.82 -11.16
CA ARG A 127 -20.76 19.58 -11.64
C ARG A 127 -19.25 19.60 -11.40
N TRP A 128 -18.58 20.72 -11.70
CA TRP A 128 -17.15 20.87 -11.51
C TRP A 128 -16.77 20.96 -10.03
N TRP A 129 -17.60 21.58 -9.20
CA TRP A 129 -17.43 21.56 -7.75
C TRP A 129 -17.52 20.14 -7.19
N PHE A 130 -18.52 19.37 -7.61
CA PHE A 130 -18.66 17.97 -7.20
C PHE A 130 -17.41 17.15 -7.59
N VAL A 131 -16.98 17.25 -8.85
CA VAL A 131 -15.78 16.53 -9.34
C VAL A 131 -14.53 16.99 -8.59
N GLY A 132 -14.33 18.30 -8.41
CA GLY A 132 -13.17 18.86 -7.73
C GLY A 132 -13.07 18.42 -6.27
N VAL A 133 -14.20 18.38 -5.54
CA VAL A 133 -14.25 17.84 -4.17
C VAL A 133 -13.90 16.37 -4.16
N GLY A 134 -14.43 15.57 -5.09
CA GLY A 134 -14.09 14.15 -5.20
C GLY A 134 -12.59 13.92 -5.43
N LEU A 135 -11.99 14.62 -6.39
CA LEU A 135 -10.56 14.53 -6.69
C LEU A 135 -9.71 15.00 -5.51
N ALA A 136 -10.09 16.09 -4.84
CA ALA A 136 -9.40 16.58 -3.65
C ALA A 136 -9.45 15.56 -2.51
N VAL A 137 -10.61 14.99 -2.20
CA VAL A 137 -10.74 13.95 -1.16
C VAL A 137 -9.96 12.69 -1.53
N MET A 138 -9.97 12.29 -2.80
CA MET A 138 -9.23 11.14 -3.29
C MET A 138 -7.71 11.30 -3.12
N ALA A 139 -7.18 12.51 -3.31
CA ALA A 139 -5.74 12.78 -3.23
C ALA A 139 -5.26 13.18 -1.81
N LEU A 140 -5.98 14.07 -1.12
CA LEU A 140 -5.51 14.67 0.13
C LEU A 140 -5.46 13.66 1.28
N GLY A 141 -6.40 12.72 1.34
CA GLY A 141 -6.41 11.67 2.38
C GLY A 141 -5.13 10.83 2.36
N PRO A 142 -4.80 10.16 1.24
CA PRO A 142 -3.56 9.41 1.10
C PRO A 142 -2.29 10.26 1.29
N LEU A 143 -2.28 11.51 0.80
CA LEU A 143 -1.13 12.41 1.01
C LEU A 143 -0.91 12.74 2.49
N TYR A 144 -1.98 12.93 3.26
CA TYR A 144 -1.89 13.15 4.69
C TYR A 144 -1.49 11.87 5.44
N ASP A 145 -2.20 10.77 5.19
CA ASP A 145 -1.98 9.49 5.88
C ASP A 145 -0.61 8.92 5.56
N LEU A 146 -0.31 8.68 4.28
CA LEU A 146 0.94 8.04 3.86
C LEU A 146 2.11 9.01 3.85
N GLY A 147 1.87 10.30 3.58
CA GLY A 147 2.92 11.30 3.48
C GLY A 147 3.42 11.85 4.82
N LEU A 148 2.63 11.76 5.89
CA LEU A 148 2.97 12.32 7.21
C LEU A 148 2.99 11.29 8.35
N HIS A 149 2.53 10.06 8.13
CA HIS A 149 2.47 9.02 9.15
C HIS A 149 3.18 7.74 8.69
N PRO A 150 3.68 6.90 9.63
CA PRO A 150 4.35 5.63 9.31
C PRO A 150 3.44 4.53 8.73
N GLN A 151 2.18 4.83 8.42
CA GLN A 151 1.22 3.84 7.95
C GLN A 151 1.30 3.64 6.43
N PHE A 152 1.03 2.41 6.01
CA PHE A 152 0.94 1.94 4.61
C PHE A 152 -0.50 1.56 4.24
N TYR A 153 -1.46 2.11 4.97
CA TYR A 153 -2.89 2.00 4.71
C TYR A 153 -3.52 3.40 4.76
N THR A 154 -4.65 3.58 4.10
CA THR A 154 -5.43 4.83 4.14
C THR A 154 -6.89 4.52 3.89
N TYR A 155 -7.78 5.22 4.57
CA TYR A 155 -9.22 5.13 4.33
C TYR A 155 -9.71 6.38 3.62
N ASN A 156 -10.61 6.20 2.66
CA ASN A 156 -11.05 7.31 1.81
C ASN A 156 -12.55 7.27 1.53
N HIS A 157 -13.21 8.43 1.59
CA HIS A 157 -14.66 8.51 1.35
C HIS A 157 -15.04 8.17 -0.11
N VAL A 158 -14.11 8.33 -1.06
CA VAL A 158 -14.33 8.10 -2.50
C VAL A 158 -14.03 6.65 -2.89
N PHE A 159 -12.89 6.09 -2.54
CA PHE A 159 -12.50 4.74 -2.99
C PHE A 159 -12.54 3.66 -1.90
N GLY A 160 -12.99 3.98 -0.68
CA GLY A 160 -13.02 3.02 0.42
C GLY A 160 -11.70 2.99 1.20
N GLY A 161 -10.65 2.42 0.62
CA GLY A 161 -9.33 2.44 1.25
C GLY A 161 -8.31 1.56 0.56
N VAL A 162 -7.05 1.78 0.91
CA VAL A 162 -5.93 0.86 0.67
C VAL A 162 -5.61 0.23 2.02
N LEU A 163 -5.67 -1.10 2.11
CA LEU A 163 -5.62 -1.81 3.40
C LEU A 163 -4.23 -2.29 3.80
N GLY A 164 -3.20 -2.02 3.01
CA GLY A 164 -1.82 -2.40 3.28
C GLY A 164 -0.97 -2.38 2.00
N PRO A 165 0.32 -2.71 2.11
CA PRO A 165 1.18 -2.94 0.96
C PRO A 165 0.62 -4.07 0.07
N ILE A 166 0.80 -3.93 -1.24
CA ILE A 166 0.34 -4.93 -2.23
C ILE A 166 1.08 -6.28 -2.06
N TYR A 167 2.24 -6.28 -1.40
CA TYR A 167 3.09 -7.47 -1.22
C TYR A 167 2.73 -8.36 -0.03
N ASP A 168 1.81 -7.93 0.84
CA ASP A 168 1.38 -8.78 1.95
C ASP A 168 0.19 -9.65 1.50
N ASP A 169 0.37 -10.97 1.57
CA ASP A 169 -0.67 -11.97 1.21
C ASP A 169 -1.92 -11.93 2.12
N GLU A 170 -1.82 -11.25 3.27
CA GLU A 170 -2.90 -11.17 4.26
C GLU A 170 -3.18 -9.73 4.64
N LEU A 171 -4.28 -9.19 4.12
CA LEU A 171 -4.77 -7.86 4.45
C LEU A 171 -5.20 -7.78 5.93
N ALA A 172 -4.63 -6.83 6.67
CA ALA A 172 -5.06 -6.52 8.03
C ALA A 172 -6.40 -5.76 8.01
N VAL A 173 -7.51 -6.47 8.24
CA VAL A 173 -8.82 -5.84 8.46
C VAL A 173 -8.88 -5.25 9.86
N ARG A 174 -8.81 -3.93 9.94
CA ARG A 174 -8.81 -3.17 11.20
C ARG A 174 -10.21 -2.68 11.56
N THR A 175 -10.45 -2.49 12.86
CA THR A 175 -11.64 -1.80 13.37
C THR A 175 -11.77 -0.38 12.80
N GLY A 176 -10.65 0.30 12.57
CA GLY A 176 -10.62 1.65 12.01
C GLY A 176 -11.26 1.78 10.63
N LEU A 177 -11.28 0.71 9.82
CA LEU A 177 -12.01 0.72 8.55
C LEU A 177 -13.50 0.95 8.79
N PHE A 178 -14.10 0.21 9.72
CA PHE A 178 -15.52 0.31 10.06
C PHE A 178 -15.85 1.66 10.69
N VAL A 179 -14.99 2.15 11.59
CA VAL A 179 -15.14 3.50 12.16
C VAL A 179 -15.12 4.56 11.07
N PHE A 180 -14.19 4.46 10.12
CA PHE A 180 -14.11 5.41 9.01
C PHE A 180 -15.31 5.31 8.05
N ARG A 181 -15.86 4.11 7.83
CA ARG A 181 -17.13 3.97 7.08
C ARG A 181 -18.28 4.64 7.83
N GLY A 182 -18.34 4.50 9.16
CA GLY A 182 -19.26 5.25 10.01
C GLY A 182 -19.08 6.77 9.88
N LEU A 183 -17.83 7.26 9.90
CA LEU A 183 -17.49 8.67 9.65
C LEU A 183 -17.95 9.14 8.27
N THR A 184 -17.83 8.29 7.25
CA THR A 184 -18.33 8.57 5.88
C THR A 184 -19.85 8.76 5.88
N LEU A 185 -20.58 7.92 6.62
CA LEU A 185 -22.03 8.05 6.78
C LEU A 185 -22.43 9.28 7.60
N LEU A 186 -21.64 9.68 8.61
CA LEU A 186 -21.85 10.94 9.34
C LEU A 186 -21.70 12.16 8.41
N TRP A 187 -20.69 12.17 7.54
CA TRP A 187 -20.56 13.20 6.51
C TRP A 187 -21.75 13.22 5.55
N ALA A 188 -22.20 12.05 5.10
CA ALA A 188 -23.38 11.94 4.25
C ALA A 188 -24.64 12.50 4.94
N ALA A 189 -24.84 12.16 6.22
CA ALA A 189 -25.94 12.71 7.03
C ALA A 189 -25.84 14.24 7.15
N LEU A 190 -24.63 14.78 7.42
CA LEU A 190 -24.40 16.21 7.50
C LEU A 190 -24.76 16.93 6.18
N PHE A 191 -24.37 16.35 5.03
CA PHE A 191 -24.71 16.90 3.71
C PHE A 191 -26.22 16.88 3.44
N VAL A 192 -26.92 15.81 3.84
CA VAL A 192 -28.39 15.74 3.70
C VAL A 192 -29.08 16.76 4.61
N ILE A 193 -28.67 16.88 5.87
CA ILE A 193 -29.22 17.85 6.83
C ILE A 193 -29.04 19.27 6.29
N ALA A 194 -27.82 19.62 5.86
CA ALA A 194 -27.51 20.92 5.28
C ALA A 194 -28.28 21.18 3.98
N GLY A 195 -28.30 20.21 3.06
CA GLY A 195 -28.99 20.32 1.78
C GLY A 195 -30.51 20.49 1.94
N LYS A 196 -31.13 19.75 2.87
CA LYS A 196 -32.56 19.90 3.20
C LYS A 196 -32.84 21.28 3.77
N ARG A 197 -32.01 21.76 4.71
CA ARG A 197 -32.15 23.10 5.29
C ARG A 197 -32.07 24.20 4.22
N ILE A 198 -31.09 24.13 3.33
CA ILE A 198 -30.91 25.11 2.25
C ILE A 198 -32.10 25.10 1.29
N ARG A 199 -32.61 23.92 0.91
CA ARG A 199 -33.80 23.80 0.04
C ARG A 199 -35.05 24.40 0.67
N MET A 200 -35.29 24.15 1.97
CA MET A 200 -36.41 24.76 2.71
C MET A 200 -36.29 26.29 2.74
N LEU A 201 -35.08 26.82 2.97
CA LEU A 201 -34.83 28.26 2.96
C LEU A 201 -35.09 28.86 1.57
N ASN A 202 -34.64 28.20 0.50
CA ASN A 202 -34.88 28.63 -0.88
C ASN A 202 -36.37 28.57 -1.27
N ALA A 203 -37.14 27.67 -0.66
CA ALA A 203 -38.60 27.58 -0.84
C ALA A 203 -39.40 28.57 0.02
N GLY A 204 -38.74 29.35 0.89
CA GLY A 204 -39.41 30.32 1.77
C GLY A 204 -40.14 29.70 2.97
N GLU A 205 -39.92 28.41 3.26
CA GLU A 205 -40.58 27.72 4.37
C GLU A 205 -40.01 28.17 5.73
N LYS A 206 -40.87 28.71 6.59
CA LYS A 206 -40.52 29.09 7.97
C LYS A 206 -40.99 28.02 8.95
N SER A 207 -40.07 27.21 9.47
CA SER A 207 -40.35 26.30 10.60
C SER A 207 -40.03 26.98 11.93
N ARG A 208 -41.02 27.04 12.84
CA ARG A 208 -40.89 27.59 14.21
C ARG A 208 -40.14 26.67 15.18
N PHE A 209 -40.04 25.37 14.88
CA PHE A 209 -39.34 24.36 15.69
C PHE A 209 -38.43 23.52 14.80
N SER A 210 -37.28 24.07 14.43
CA SER A 210 -36.33 23.42 13.54
C SER A 210 -35.36 22.55 14.35
N LEU A 211 -35.47 21.21 14.25
CA LEU A 211 -34.46 20.29 14.80
C LEU A 211 -33.13 20.32 14.01
N PHE A 212 -33.07 21.03 12.89
CA PHE A 212 -31.91 21.07 12.00
C PHE A 212 -30.62 21.56 12.66
N PRO A 213 -30.60 22.68 13.42
CA PRO A 213 -29.36 23.15 14.05
C PRO A 213 -28.83 22.14 15.08
N VAL A 214 -29.71 21.51 15.85
CA VAL A 214 -29.32 20.50 16.84
C VAL A 214 -28.74 19.26 16.14
N ALA A 215 -29.43 18.74 15.13
CA ALA A 215 -28.95 17.59 14.35
C ALA A 215 -27.63 17.89 13.63
N PHE A 216 -27.49 19.09 13.05
CA PHE A 216 -26.26 19.53 12.39
C PHE A 216 -25.10 19.61 13.39
N SER A 217 -25.28 20.29 14.52
CA SER A 217 -24.25 20.46 15.54
C SER A 217 -23.84 19.12 16.17
N LEU A 218 -24.79 18.23 16.46
CA LEU A 218 -24.48 16.90 16.99
C LEU A 218 -23.69 16.06 15.96
N THR A 219 -24.12 16.07 14.70
CA THR A 219 -23.42 15.33 13.63
C THR A 219 -22.00 15.89 13.42
N ALA A 220 -21.85 17.21 13.40
CA ALA A 220 -20.55 17.87 13.27
C ALA A 220 -19.64 17.60 14.49
N LEU A 221 -20.20 17.57 15.70
CA LEU A 221 -19.46 17.20 16.91
C LEU A 221 -18.95 15.76 16.82
N LEU A 222 -19.80 14.80 16.41
CA LEU A 222 -19.38 13.40 16.24
C LEU A 222 -18.27 13.25 15.20
N ILE A 223 -18.36 13.96 14.07
CA ILE A 223 -17.30 14.02 13.06
C ILE A 223 -16.00 14.57 13.69
N GLY A 224 -16.10 15.67 14.43
CA GLY A 224 -14.96 16.27 15.13
C GLY A 224 -14.31 15.32 16.13
N LEU A 225 -15.10 14.58 16.90
CA LEU A 225 -14.63 13.56 17.83
C LEU A 225 -13.94 12.40 17.11
N CYS A 226 -14.46 11.94 15.97
CA CYS A 226 -13.80 10.90 15.17
C CYS A 226 -12.41 11.34 14.71
N TYR A 227 -12.24 12.58 14.26
CA TYR A 227 -10.93 13.10 13.86
C TYR A 227 -10.00 13.35 15.06
N LEU A 228 -10.54 13.89 16.17
CA LEU A 228 -9.77 14.13 17.39
C LEU A 228 -9.19 12.84 17.97
N PHE A 229 -9.96 11.75 17.95
CA PHE A 229 -9.53 10.44 18.42
C PHE A 229 -9.08 9.51 17.29
N GLY A 230 -8.75 10.05 16.11
CA GLY A 230 -8.49 9.28 14.89
C GLY A 230 -7.46 8.16 15.09
N ALA A 231 -6.37 8.44 15.80
CA ALA A 231 -5.33 7.45 16.10
C ALA A 231 -5.86 6.27 16.92
N ARG A 232 -6.54 6.56 18.03
CA ARG A 232 -7.12 5.55 18.94
C ARG A 232 -8.29 4.79 18.33
N LEU A 233 -8.97 5.41 17.37
CA LEU A 233 -10.02 4.80 16.57
C LEU A 233 -9.48 3.97 15.38
N GLY A 234 -8.15 3.94 15.18
CA GLY A 234 -7.51 3.21 14.09
C GLY A 234 -7.70 3.81 12.71
N ILE A 235 -8.08 5.09 12.62
CA ILE A 235 -8.23 5.83 11.34
C ILE A 235 -6.86 6.16 10.76
N ASN A 236 -5.93 6.60 11.61
CA ASN A 236 -4.53 6.83 11.27
C ASN A 236 -3.62 6.35 12.39
N THR A 237 -2.31 6.41 12.19
CA THR A 237 -1.32 5.90 13.14
C THR A 237 -0.12 6.83 13.20
N PRO A 238 -0.26 7.96 13.90
CA PRO A 238 0.86 8.86 14.14
C PRO A 238 1.94 8.22 14.99
N THR A 239 3.15 8.74 14.86
CA THR A 239 4.35 8.22 15.52
C THR A 239 4.21 8.09 17.03
N TRP A 240 3.58 9.06 17.69
CA TRP A 240 3.34 9.00 19.15
C TRP A 240 2.49 7.80 19.53
N HIS A 241 1.53 7.40 18.69
CA HIS A 241 0.64 6.28 18.98
C HIS A 241 1.38 4.95 18.83
N VAL A 242 2.24 4.82 17.82
CA VAL A 242 3.13 3.65 17.70
C VAL A 242 4.03 3.52 18.93
N GLN A 243 4.61 4.62 19.38
CA GLN A 243 5.50 4.63 20.55
C GLN A 243 4.75 4.30 21.84
N GLU A 244 3.53 4.81 22.02
CA GLU A 244 2.64 4.48 23.14
C GLU A 244 2.28 3.00 23.16
N GLN A 245 1.96 2.41 21.99
CA GLN A 245 1.59 1.00 21.88
C GLN A 245 2.75 0.03 22.08
N LEU A 246 3.98 0.42 21.73
CA LEU A 246 5.16 -0.39 22.02
C LEU A 246 5.62 -0.20 23.48
N GLY A 247 5.52 1.00 24.05
CA GLY A 247 5.80 1.25 25.47
C GLY A 247 7.29 1.23 25.88
N GLY A 248 8.14 0.48 25.18
CA GLY A 248 9.59 0.41 25.43
C GLY A 248 10.39 1.36 24.55
N ARG A 249 11.48 1.92 25.11
CA ARG A 249 12.47 2.72 24.37
C ARG A 249 13.88 2.43 24.87
N PHE A 250 14.80 2.18 23.94
CA PHE A 250 16.22 2.02 24.20
C PHE A 250 17.03 2.94 23.28
N ARG A 251 17.97 3.70 23.83
CA ARG A 251 18.78 4.65 23.05
C ARG A 251 20.20 4.15 22.89
N THR A 252 20.74 4.35 21.69
CA THR A 252 22.13 4.09 21.31
C THR A 252 22.76 5.38 20.77
N GLU A 253 23.95 5.30 20.18
CA GLU A 253 24.59 6.48 19.59
C GLU A 253 23.77 6.98 18.39
N HIS A 254 23.38 6.07 17.51
CA HIS A 254 22.72 6.39 16.23
C HIS A 254 21.23 6.03 16.18
N PHE A 255 20.68 5.34 17.19
CA PHE A 255 19.27 4.89 17.18
C PHE A 255 18.47 5.25 18.43
N ASP A 256 17.19 5.53 18.22
CA ASP A 256 16.12 5.33 19.20
C ASP A 256 15.35 4.05 18.82
N ILE A 257 15.48 2.99 19.61
CA ILE A 257 14.84 1.69 19.38
C ILE A 257 13.56 1.61 20.23
N TYR A 258 12.41 1.41 19.58
CA TYR A 258 11.12 1.21 20.20
C TYR A 258 10.72 -0.26 20.09
N TYR A 259 10.30 -0.85 21.21
CA TYR A 259 10.03 -2.29 21.34
C TYR A 259 8.99 -2.55 22.42
N ALA A 260 8.37 -3.73 22.43
CA ALA A 260 7.45 -4.16 23.49
C ALA A 260 8.21 -4.84 24.65
N PRO A 261 8.28 -4.23 25.86
CA PRO A 261 9.03 -4.76 27.01
C PRO A 261 8.66 -6.19 27.41
N GLU A 262 7.40 -6.56 27.21
CA GLU A 262 6.84 -7.86 27.57
C GLU A 262 7.40 -9.00 26.70
N SER A 263 7.87 -8.67 25.50
CA SER A 263 8.34 -9.63 24.47
C SER A 263 9.85 -9.61 24.24
N THR A 264 10.58 -8.73 24.92
CA THR A 264 12.00 -8.50 24.64
C THR A 264 12.81 -8.47 25.93
N SER A 265 13.60 -9.52 26.15
CA SER A 265 14.50 -9.59 27.30
C SER A 265 15.56 -8.50 27.25
N GLY A 266 16.10 -8.12 28.41
CA GLY A 266 17.17 -7.12 28.48
C GLY A 266 18.46 -7.56 27.77
N GLU A 267 18.71 -8.86 27.66
CA GLU A 267 19.85 -9.39 26.89
C GLU A 267 19.61 -9.30 25.38
N ASP A 268 18.43 -9.72 24.91
CA ASP A 268 18.05 -9.61 23.50
C ASP A 268 18.08 -8.16 23.04
N LEU A 269 17.57 -7.24 23.85
CA LEU A 269 17.61 -5.81 23.55
C LEU A 269 19.05 -5.29 23.37
N ARG A 270 19.97 -5.71 24.24
CA ARG A 270 21.40 -5.35 24.10
C ARG A 270 22.03 -5.99 22.87
N ARG A 271 21.67 -7.23 22.51
CA ARG A 271 22.11 -7.90 21.27
C ARG A 271 21.62 -7.13 20.04
N LEU A 272 20.33 -6.79 20.02
CA LEU A 272 19.71 -5.98 18.97
C LEU A 272 20.37 -4.60 18.86
N ALA A 273 20.59 -3.89 19.97
CA ALA A 273 21.25 -2.60 19.99
C ALA A 273 22.67 -2.65 19.38
N ARG A 274 23.49 -3.64 19.77
CA ARG A 274 24.82 -3.84 19.16
C ARG A 274 24.73 -4.14 17.66
N ARG A 275 23.72 -4.90 17.23
CA ARG A 275 23.50 -5.20 15.81
C ARG A 275 23.14 -3.94 15.02
N HIS A 276 22.31 -3.05 15.56
CA HIS A 276 21.98 -1.77 14.95
C HIS A 276 23.23 -0.93 14.71
N GLU A 277 24.06 -0.76 15.73
CA GLU A 277 25.32 -0.01 15.61
C GLU A 277 26.31 -0.66 14.65
N PHE A 278 26.43 -1.99 14.66
CA PHE A 278 27.27 -2.71 13.71
C PHE A 278 26.82 -2.50 12.26
N GLN A 279 25.52 -2.62 11.98
CA GLN A 279 24.99 -2.44 10.62
C GLN A 279 25.11 -0.99 10.17
N TYR A 280 24.85 -0.03 11.06
CA TYR A 280 25.07 1.39 10.79
C TYR A 280 26.51 1.67 10.38
N ASP A 281 27.48 1.24 11.19
CA ASP A 281 28.89 1.49 10.91
C ASP A 281 29.38 0.77 9.65
N ARG A 282 28.87 -0.45 9.37
CA ARG A 282 29.12 -1.13 8.10
C ARG A 282 28.63 -0.33 6.90
N LEU A 283 27.38 0.13 6.91
CA LEU A 283 26.82 0.94 5.81
C LEU A 283 27.54 2.28 5.68
N ARG A 284 27.87 2.94 6.80
CA ARG A 284 28.65 4.18 6.83
C ARG A 284 29.99 4.04 6.11
N ARG A 285 30.70 2.94 6.37
CA ARG A 285 31.99 2.65 5.71
C ARG A 285 31.82 2.34 4.22
N ILE A 286 30.84 1.51 3.85
CA ILE A 286 30.62 1.12 2.45
C ILE A 286 30.16 2.31 1.62
N LEU A 287 29.20 3.08 2.11
CA LEU A 287 28.61 4.20 1.39
C LEU A 287 29.33 5.52 1.61
N ASN A 288 30.32 5.59 2.51
CA ASN A 288 31.07 6.80 2.87
C ASN A 288 30.17 8.03 3.12
N ILE A 289 29.09 7.82 3.86
CA ILE A 289 28.10 8.83 4.28
C ILE A 289 27.49 8.40 5.62
N ALA A 290 26.81 9.31 6.29
CA ALA A 290 26.07 9.02 7.51
C ALA A 290 24.75 9.81 7.50
N PRO A 291 23.63 9.22 7.98
CA PRO A 291 22.44 10.00 8.32
C PRO A 291 22.77 11.05 9.39
N GLU A 292 22.27 12.27 9.21
CA GLU A 292 22.50 13.40 10.14
C GLU A 292 21.74 13.24 11.46
N GLU A 293 20.56 12.63 11.40
CA GLU A 293 19.67 12.42 12.54
C GLU A 293 19.73 10.96 13.03
N ARG A 294 19.43 10.76 14.33
CA ARG A 294 19.24 9.41 14.88
C ARG A 294 18.07 8.72 14.20
N ILE A 295 18.26 7.45 13.87
CA ILE A 295 17.27 6.61 13.21
C ILE A 295 16.30 6.04 14.25
N ARG A 296 15.00 6.13 14.00
CA ARG A 296 13.99 5.45 14.82
C ARG A 296 13.79 4.03 14.33
N SER A 297 14.06 3.04 15.16
CA SER A 297 13.86 1.63 14.83
C SER A 297 12.66 1.09 15.60
N TYR A 298 11.60 0.70 14.90
CA TYR A 298 10.39 0.14 15.50
C TYR A 298 10.40 -1.38 15.34
N LEU A 299 10.56 -2.08 16.45
CA LEU A 299 10.60 -3.54 16.54
C LEU A 299 9.28 -4.04 17.11
N TYR A 300 8.47 -4.64 16.26
CA TYR A 300 7.14 -5.12 16.63
C TYR A 300 7.21 -6.57 17.15
N PRO A 301 6.43 -6.91 18.19
CA PRO A 301 6.46 -8.24 18.80
C PRO A 301 5.79 -9.32 17.95
N SER A 302 4.86 -8.93 17.07
CA SER A 302 4.15 -9.88 16.22
C SER A 302 3.68 -9.26 14.91
N PRO A 303 3.44 -10.08 13.87
CA PRO A 303 2.82 -9.65 12.63
C PRO A 303 1.51 -8.91 12.83
N ASP A 304 0.69 -9.34 13.80
CA ASP A 304 -0.62 -8.74 14.04
C ASP A 304 -0.51 -7.34 14.62
N VAL A 305 0.35 -7.14 15.62
CA VAL A 305 0.59 -5.81 16.19
C VAL A 305 1.14 -4.85 15.13
N LYS A 306 2.13 -5.31 14.35
CA LYS A 306 2.69 -4.51 13.25
C LYS A 306 1.65 -4.20 12.18
N GLY A 307 0.86 -5.21 11.81
CA GLY A 307 -0.21 -5.15 10.84
C GLY A 307 -1.27 -4.14 11.25
N GLN A 308 -1.71 -4.13 12.51
CA GLN A 308 -2.67 -3.15 13.03
C GLN A 308 -2.12 -1.72 12.96
N LEU A 309 -0.87 -1.51 13.40
CA LEU A 309 -0.28 -0.17 13.52
C LEU A 309 0.21 0.43 12.20
N THR A 310 0.77 -0.38 11.32
CA THR A 310 1.41 0.13 10.08
C THR A 310 0.68 -0.30 8.83
N GLY A 311 -0.07 -1.40 8.86
CA GLY A 311 -0.64 -2.02 7.67
C GLY A 311 0.30 -2.92 6.91
N ALA A 312 1.61 -2.87 7.20
CA ALA A 312 2.57 -3.86 6.74
C ALA A 312 2.68 -4.95 7.81
N ARG A 313 2.10 -6.12 7.58
CA ARG A 313 2.01 -7.21 8.56
C ARG A 313 3.34 -7.92 8.71
N ARG A 314 3.96 -8.33 7.59
CA ARG A 314 5.22 -9.08 7.60
C ARG A 314 6.34 -8.32 6.91
N THR A 315 6.02 -7.64 5.81
CA THR A 315 6.98 -6.85 5.03
C THR A 315 7.63 -5.77 5.88
N SER A 316 8.95 -5.82 6.04
CA SER A 316 9.74 -4.73 6.65
C SER A 316 9.72 -3.50 5.75
N VAL A 317 9.63 -2.31 6.36
CA VAL A 317 9.45 -1.07 5.59
C VAL A 317 10.22 0.09 6.20
N ALA A 318 10.75 0.94 5.32
CA ALA A 318 11.39 2.20 5.64
C ALA A 318 10.68 3.34 4.89
N PRO A 319 9.77 4.11 5.53
CA PRO A 319 9.08 5.24 4.90
C PRO A 319 10.04 6.44 4.73
N VAL A 320 10.90 6.35 3.73
CA VAL A 320 12.05 7.25 3.51
C VAL A 320 11.68 8.73 3.32
N TRP A 321 10.47 9.02 2.85
CA TRP A 321 9.97 10.38 2.62
C TRP A 321 9.63 11.14 3.90
N LEU A 322 9.39 10.46 5.03
CA LEU A 322 9.08 11.12 6.29
C LEU A 322 10.26 11.95 6.79
N ASP A 323 9.99 12.95 7.63
CA ASP A 323 10.96 13.92 8.12
C ASP A 323 12.13 13.23 8.86
N VAL A 324 11.83 12.36 9.81
CA VAL A 324 12.79 11.61 10.62
C VAL A 324 13.10 10.24 10.00
N PRO A 325 14.38 9.82 9.91
CA PRO A 325 14.74 8.49 9.43
C PRO A 325 14.16 7.41 10.33
N GLN A 326 13.47 6.42 9.74
CA GLN A 326 12.90 5.32 10.51
C GLN A 326 12.75 4.01 9.73
N VAL A 327 12.72 2.91 10.47
CA VAL A 327 12.50 1.54 10.00
C VAL A 327 11.43 0.85 10.85
N HIS A 328 10.60 0.02 10.23
CA HIS A 328 9.52 -0.72 10.87
C HIS A 328 9.62 -2.20 10.50
N MET A 329 9.93 -3.05 11.48
CA MET A 329 10.16 -4.49 11.25
C MET A 329 9.70 -5.34 12.42
N LEU A 330 9.45 -6.62 12.16
CA LEU A 330 9.29 -7.58 13.24
C LEU A 330 10.60 -7.72 14.00
N ARG A 331 10.53 -7.93 15.30
CA ARG A 331 11.70 -8.09 16.16
C ARG A 331 12.62 -9.21 15.65
N GLU A 332 12.05 -10.35 15.26
CA GLU A 332 12.76 -11.51 14.73
C GLU A 332 13.38 -11.20 13.36
N ALA A 333 12.72 -10.37 12.57
CA ALA A 333 13.20 -9.96 11.25
C ALA A 333 14.43 -9.04 11.31
N ALA A 334 14.70 -8.40 12.46
CA ALA A 334 15.88 -7.55 12.64
C ALA A 334 17.19 -8.33 12.49
N GLU A 335 17.16 -9.65 12.66
CA GLU A 335 18.34 -10.45 12.39
C GLU A 335 18.65 -10.51 10.89
N GLY A 336 17.71 -10.94 10.06
CA GLY A 336 17.93 -11.06 8.62
C GLY A 336 17.96 -9.74 7.86
N SER A 337 17.09 -8.80 8.22
CA SER A 337 16.64 -7.72 7.31
C SER A 337 17.06 -6.32 7.74
N LEU A 338 17.64 -6.14 8.93
CA LEU A 338 18.00 -4.81 9.43
C LEU A 338 18.97 -4.07 8.49
N GLY A 339 19.98 -4.74 7.95
CA GLY A 339 20.91 -4.12 7.00
C GLY A 339 20.22 -3.67 5.71
N HIS A 340 19.23 -4.44 5.24
CA HIS A 340 18.40 -4.11 4.08
C HIS A 340 17.62 -2.80 4.34
N GLU A 341 16.86 -2.74 5.44
CA GLU A 341 16.06 -1.54 5.75
C GLU A 341 16.92 -0.31 6.03
N LEU A 342 18.10 -0.48 6.65
CA LEU A 342 19.02 0.64 6.85
C LEU A 342 19.63 1.15 5.55
N ALA A 343 19.79 0.31 4.52
CA ALA A 343 20.22 0.79 3.21
C ALA A 343 19.23 1.80 2.63
N HIS A 344 17.91 1.55 2.77
CA HIS A 344 16.87 2.51 2.41
C HIS A 344 17.02 3.82 3.19
N VAL A 345 17.26 3.74 4.50
CA VAL A 345 17.48 4.94 5.35
C VAL A 345 18.70 5.74 4.92
N PHE A 346 19.84 5.09 4.66
CA PHE A 346 21.05 5.77 4.19
C PHE A 346 20.85 6.43 2.82
N SER A 347 20.02 5.82 1.97
CA SER A 347 19.71 6.33 0.63
C SER A 347 18.99 7.67 0.62
N ARG A 348 18.32 8.04 1.73
CA ARG A 348 17.59 9.31 1.88
C ARG A 348 18.43 10.54 1.53
N SER A 349 19.71 10.51 1.86
CA SER A 349 20.64 11.63 1.65
C SER A 349 21.02 11.88 0.18
N PHE A 350 20.80 10.89 -0.70
CA PHE A 350 21.13 10.96 -2.12
C PHE A 350 19.97 10.51 -3.02
N GLY A 351 18.75 10.43 -2.47
CA GLY A 351 17.50 10.21 -3.19
C GLY A 351 16.93 11.49 -3.79
N MET A 352 15.81 11.35 -4.49
CA MET A 352 15.06 12.48 -5.05
C MET A 352 14.63 13.47 -3.97
N PRO A 353 14.52 14.77 -4.30
CA PRO A 353 13.91 15.75 -3.41
C PRO A 353 12.51 15.30 -2.97
N VAL A 354 12.17 15.54 -1.70
CA VAL A 354 10.90 15.16 -1.05
C VAL A 354 10.71 13.64 -0.88
N LEU A 355 10.76 12.86 -1.96
CA LEU A 355 10.56 11.40 -1.89
C LEU A 355 11.68 10.68 -1.14
N ARG A 356 12.91 11.22 -1.19
CA ARG A 356 14.11 10.64 -0.56
C ARG A 356 14.37 9.18 -0.97
N ALA A 357 13.92 8.80 -2.16
CA ALA A 357 14.06 7.50 -2.80
C ALA A 357 14.55 7.65 -4.25
N SER A 358 14.81 6.55 -4.94
CA SER A 358 15.09 6.56 -6.38
C SER A 358 13.80 6.56 -7.20
N ALA A 359 13.82 7.21 -8.38
CA ALA A 359 12.80 7.02 -9.41
C ALA A 359 12.74 5.57 -9.94
N SER A 360 13.79 4.78 -9.69
CA SER A 360 13.92 3.39 -10.10
C SER A 360 13.77 2.45 -8.91
N VAL A 361 12.68 1.70 -8.88
CA VAL A 361 12.46 0.65 -7.85
C VAL A 361 13.58 -0.39 -7.89
N GLY A 362 14.13 -0.69 -9.08
CA GLY A 362 15.28 -1.57 -9.21
C GLY A 362 16.54 -1.05 -8.51
N LEU A 363 16.77 0.27 -8.48
CA LEU A 363 17.84 0.87 -7.68
C LEU A 363 17.53 0.90 -6.20
N VAL A 364 16.28 1.17 -5.80
CA VAL A 364 15.85 1.12 -4.38
C VAL A 364 16.13 -0.26 -3.80
N GLU A 365 15.54 -1.30 -4.39
CA GLU A 365 15.66 -2.67 -3.88
C GLU A 365 17.04 -3.27 -4.16
N GLY A 366 17.64 -2.95 -5.32
CA GLY A 366 18.98 -3.40 -5.67
C GLY A 366 20.04 -2.88 -4.71
N LEU A 367 19.95 -1.62 -4.28
CA LEU A 367 20.84 -1.05 -3.26
C LEU A 367 20.71 -1.81 -1.94
N ALA A 368 19.48 -2.06 -1.50
CA ALA A 368 19.24 -2.74 -0.24
C ALA A 368 19.76 -4.17 -0.24
N VAL A 369 19.47 -4.95 -1.28
CA VAL A 369 20.00 -6.33 -1.44
C VAL A 369 21.53 -6.34 -1.58
N ALA A 370 22.13 -5.40 -2.32
CA ALA A 370 23.59 -5.32 -2.47
C ALA A 370 24.32 -5.05 -1.14
N LEU A 371 23.64 -4.35 -0.23
CA LEU A 371 24.13 -3.94 1.08
C LEU A 371 23.63 -4.83 2.22
N GLU A 372 22.87 -5.87 1.94
CA GLU A 372 22.53 -6.87 2.96
C GLU A 372 23.80 -7.42 3.63
N PRO A 373 23.73 -7.79 4.92
CA PRO A 373 24.83 -8.48 5.58
C PRO A 373 25.09 -9.80 4.82
N PRO A 374 26.36 -10.22 4.65
CA PRO A 374 26.64 -11.52 4.03
C PRO A 374 25.97 -12.63 4.86
N SER A 375 25.05 -13.37 4.27
CA SER A 375 24.34 -14.49 4.91
C SER A 375 25.05 -15.84 4.68
N GLY A 376 26.32 -15.82 4.25
CA GLY A 376 26.98 -16.97 3.65
C GLY A 376 26.48 -17.25 2.21
N PRO A 377 27.07 -18.24 1.52
CA PRO A 377 26.63 -18.62 0.18
C PRO A 377 25.24 -19.31 0.19
N PRO A 378 24.44 -19.22 -0.89
CA PRO A 378 24.76 -18.53 -2.14
C PRO A 378 24.39 -17.05 -2.12
N SER A 379 25.31 -16.20 -2.59
CA SER A 379 25.04 -14.79 -2.86
C SER A 379 23.97 -14.60 -3.94
N PRO A 380 23.31 -13.43 -4.01
CA PRO A 380 22.39 -13.12 -5.11
C PRO A 380 23.03 -13.32 -6.49
N SER A 381 24.32 -13.00 -6.63
CA SER A 381 25.05 -13.19 -7.89
C SER A 381 25.21 -14.66 -8.26
N GLU A 382 25.48 -15.53 -7.30
CA GLU A 382 25.59 -16.99 -7.52
C GLU A 382 24.22 -17.60 -7.84
N GLN A 383 23.13 -17.11 -7.20
CA GLN A 383 21.76 -17.53 -7.51
C GLN A 383 21.39 -17.16 -8.96
N VAL A 384 21.70 -15.93 -9.37
CA VAL A 384 21.48 -15.47 -10.75
C VAL A 384 22.32 -16.28 -11.74
N ALA A 385 23.61 -16.51 -11.45
CA ALA A 385 24.49 -17.33 -12.29
C ALA A 385 23.95 -18.76 -12.46
N ALA A 386 23.61 -19.43 -11.35
CA ALA A 386 23.11 -20.80 -11.37
C ALA A 386 21.77 -20.93 -12.11
N SER A 387 20.88 -19.95 -11.98
CA SER A 387 19.62 -19.90 -12.72
C SER A 387 19.85 -19.67 -14.21
N ALA A 388 20.71 -18.72 -14.59
CA ALA A 388 21.00 -18.40 -15.99
C ALA A 388 21.72 -19.53 -16.74
N LEU A 389 22.50 -20.36 -16.03
CA LEU A 389 23.20 -21.52 -16.59
C LEU A 389 22.35 -22.80 -16.61
N SER A 390 21.19 -22.81 -15.96
CA SER A 390 20.28 -23.95 -15.99
C SER A 390 19.48 -23.96 -17.30
N GLU A 391 19.48 -25.08 -18.04
CA GLU A 391 18.72 -25.25 -19.29
C GLU A 391 17.21 -24.97 -19.14
N SER A 392 16.69 -25.01 -17.91
CA SER A 392 15.29 -24.77 -17.54
C SER A 392 15.09 -23.55 -16.63
N GLY A 393 16.10 -22.71 -16.44
CA GLY A 393 16.04 -21.57 -15.53
C GLY A 393 15.09 -20.47 -16.04
N PRO A 394 14.33 -19.80 -15.15
CA PRO A 394 13.43 -18.70 -15.54
C PRO A 394 14.18 -17.39 -15.88
N VAL A 395 15.50 -17.34 -15.72
CA VAL A 395 16.31 -16.15 -16.05
C VAL A 395 16.57 -16.18 -17.56
N GLU A 396 16.01 -15.22 -18.30
CA GLU A 396 16.00 -15.27 -19.77
C GLU A 396 17.42 -15.15 -20.33
N ARG A 397 17.59 -15.58 -21.59
CA ARG A 397 18.87 -15.53 -22.32
C ARG A 397 19.43 -14.11 -22.53
N ASN A 398 18.82 -13.06 -21.95
CA ASN A 398 19.29 -11.67 -22.02
C ASN A 398 19.29 -10.95 -20.67
N LEU A 399 19.99 -11.55 -19.70
CA LEU A 399 20.20 -11.03 -18.34
C LEU A 399 20.57 -9.53 -18.28
N ALA A 400 21.45 -9.06 -19.18
CA ALA A 400 21.87 -7.66 -19.23
C ALA A 400 20.73 -6.70 -19.61
N ARG A 401 19.98 -7.00 -20.67
CA ARG A 401 18.83 -6.19 -21.09
C ARG A 401 17.76 -6.17 -20.00
N GLU A 402 17.54 -7.32 -19.38
CA GLU A 402 16.57 -7.52 -18.31
C GLU A 402 16.87 -6.68 -17.06
N VAL A 403 18.11 -6.68 -16.57
CA VAL A 403 18.45 -5.86 -15.40
C VAL A 403 18.44 -4.38 -15.75
N ALA A 404 18.88 -4.00 -16.95
CA ALA A 404 18.85 -2.61 -17.42
C ALA A 404 17.41 -2.09 -17.54
N ALA A 405 16.47 -2.92 -18.01
CA ALA A 405 15.05 -2.58 -18.03
C ALA A 405 14.51 -2.36 -16.61
N ARG A 406 14.89 -3.20 -15.64
CA ARG A 406 14.50 -3.06 -14.23
C ARG A 406 15.06 -1.81 -13.54
N MET A 407 16.10 -1.19 -14.12
CA MET A 407 16.60 0.11 -13.66
C MET A 407 15.72 1.29 -14.11
N GLN A 408 14.71 1.07 -14.95
CA GLN A 408 13.75 2.10 -15.35
C GLN A 408 12.57 2.18 -14.36
N PRO A 409 11.86 3.33 -14.25
CA PRO A 409 10.84 3.55 -13.22
C PRO A 409 9.74 2.48 -13.11
N LEU A 410 9.33 1.88 -14.22
CA LEU A 410 8.27 0.86 -14.25
C LEU A 410 8.80 -0.57 -14.47
N GLY A 411 10.09 -0.74 -14.78
CA GLY A 411 10.62 -2.02 -15.23
C GLY A 411 10.76 -3.09 -14.14
N PHE A 412 10.81 -2.69 -12.86
CA PHE A 412 10.90 -3.65 -11.76
C PHE A 412 9.67 -4.57 -11.66
N TRP A 413 8.50 -4.05 -12.04
CA TRP A 413 7.19 -4.69 -11.90
C TRP A 413 6.86 -5.69 -13.02
N THR A 414 7.70 -5.80 -14.05
CA THR A 414 7.42 -6.63 -15.22
C THR A 414 7.91 -8.07 -15.09
N GLY A 415 8.40 -8.48 -13.91
CA GLY A 415 8.90 -9.84 -13.66
C GLY A 415 8.63 -10.33 -12.24
N ARG A 416 9.00 -11.57 -11.96
CA ARG A 416 8.86 -12.17 -10.62
C ARG A 416 9.74 -11.44 -9.61
N GLY A 417 9.17 -11.08 -8.46
CA GLY A 417 9.84 -10.31 -7.42
C GLY A 417 11.21 -10.87 -7.05
N ALA A 418 11.29 -12.15 -6.65
CA ALA A 418 12.53 -12.78 -6.23
C ALA A 418 13.66 -12.70 -7.27
N VAL A 419 13.33 -12.83 -8.56
CA VAL A 419 14.29 -12.67 -9.66
C VAL A 419 14.75 -11.22 -9.77
N SER A 420 13.81 -10.28 -9.73
CA SER A 420 14.10 -8.84 -9.77
C SER A 420 15.04 -8.45 -8.62
N TYR A 421 14.71 -8.80 -7.37
CA TYR A 421 15.56 -8.53 -6.19
C TYR A 421 16.98 -9.09 -6.34
N ALA A 422 17.12 -10.37 -6.74
CA ALA A 422 18.44 -10.99 -6.86
C ALA A 422 19.28 -10.39 -7.99
N ALA A 423 18.68 -10.14 -9.16
CA ALA A 423 19.35 -9.56 -10.31
C ALA A 423 19.77 -8.11 -10.08
N THR A 424 18.87 -7.26 -9.56
CA THR A 424 19.21 -5.85 -9.28
C THR A 424 20.20 -5.74 -8.13
N GLY A 425 20.07 -6.58 -7.09
CA GLY A 425 21.04 -6.66 -6.00
C GLY A 425 22.45 -7.06 -6.46
N SER A 426 22.54 -8.10 -7.30
CA SER A 426 23.81 -8.52 -7.92
C SER A 426 24.41 -7.41 -8.79
N PHE A 427 23.60 -6.72 -9.59
CA PHE A 427 24.06 -5.63 -10.44
C PHE A 427 24.56 -4.42 -9.64
N VAL A 428 23.79 -3.96 -8.65
CA VAL A 428 24.22 -2.84 -7.80
C VAL A 428 25.45 -3.20 -6.98
N ARG A 429 25.57 -4.46 -6.54
CA ARG A 429 26.78 -4.94 -5.87
C ARG A 429 28.00 -4.86 -6.80
N TYR A 430 27.87 -5.29 -8.05
CA TYR A 430 28.92 -5.14 -9.05
C TYR A 430 29.33 -3.67 -9.25
N LEU A 431 28.35 -2.75 -9.30
CA LEU A 431 28.65 -1.32 -9.42
C LEU A 431 29.44 -0.79 -8.21
N LEU A 432 29.06 -1.19 -7.00
CA LEU A 432 29.79 -0.84 -5.78
C LEU A 432 31.22 -1.37 -5.81
N ASP A 433 31.40 -2.65 -6.15
CA ASP A 433 32.70 -3.31 -6.11
C ASP A 433 33.64 -2.81 -7.23
N ALA A 434 33.11 -2.54 -8.42
CA ALA A 434 33.90 -2.13 -9.59
C ALA A 434 34.14 -0.61 -9.69
N HIS A 435 33.21 0.22 -9.20
CA HIS A 435 33.23 1.67 -9.39
C HIS A 435 33.17 2.48 -8.09
N GLY A 436 32.98 1.83 -6.94
CA GLY A 436 32.85 2.46 -5.65
C GLY A 436 31.49 3.16 -5.43
N PRO A 437 31.26 3.72 -4.23
CA PRO A 437 29.95 4.25 -3.85
C PRO A 437 29.63 5.61 -4.47
N ALA A 438 30.62 6.42 -4.86
CA ALA A 438 30.38 7.80 -5.29
C ALA A 438 29.60 7.91 -6.61
N PRO A 439 29.93 7.16 -7.69
CA PRO A 439 29.08 7.11 -8.90
C PRO A 439 27.68 6.59 -8.59
N LEU A 440 27.54 5.55 -7.75
CA LEU A 440 26.24 5.00 -7.40
C LEU A 440 25.33 6.03 -6.72
N ARG A 441 25.85 6.78 -5.75
CA ARG A 441 25.09 7.85 -5.09
C ARG A 441 24.63 8.93 -6.07
N ARG A 442 25.46 9.30 -7.05
CA ARG A 442 25.09 10.27 -8.10
C ARG A 442 23.98 9.74 -9.01
N ALA A 443 24.06 8.47 -9.41
CA ALA A 443 23.04 7.86 -10.27
C ALA A 443 21.70 7.62 -9.56
N TYR A 444 21.74 7.39 -8.23
CA TYR A 444 20.61 6.80 -7.51
C TYR A 444 19.29 7.55 -7.66
N ALA A 445 19.24 8.86 -7.45
CA ALA A 445 17.98 9.61 -7.43
C ALA A 445 17.14 9.41 -8.71
N TRP A 446 17.78 9.49 -9.88
CA TRP A 446 17.08 9.53 -11.17
C TRP A 446 17.38 8.33 -12.07
N GLY A 447 18.34 7.47 -11.70
CA GLY A 447 18.86 6.42 -12.58
C GLY A 447 19.71 6.96 -13.73
N ASP A 448 20.37 8.11 -13.56
CA ASP A 448 21.25 8.68 -14.60
C ASP A 448 22.65 8.02 -14.55
N PHE A 449 22.74 6.85 -15.17
CA PHE A 449 24.00 6.12 -15.27
C PHE A 449 25.01 6.82 -16.20
N HIS A 450 24.53 7.54 -17.22
CA HIS A 450 25.41 8.18 -18.19
C HIS A 450 26.20 9.32 -17.52
N GLU A 451 25.54 10.18 -16.76
CA GLU A 451 26.20 11.23 -15.99
C GLU A 451 27.14 10.65 -14.92
N ALA A 452 26.69 9.63 -14.19
CA ALA A 452 27.42 9.12 -13.04
C ALA A 452 28.65 8.26 -13.39
N TYR A 453 28.54 7.43 -14.44
CA TYR A 453 29.53 6.42 -14.84
C TYR A 453 30.16 6.69 -16.22
N GLY A 454 29.67 7.69 -16.97
CA GLY A 454 30.09 7.93 -18.36
C GLY A 454 29.60 6.86 -19.34
N LYS A 455 28.64 6.01 -18.93
CA LYS A 455 28.13 4.88 -19.70
C LYS A 455 26.64 4.68 -19.46
N PRO A 456 25.86 4.28 -20.48
CA PRO A 456 24.46 3.93 -20.28
C PRO A 456 24.32 2.65 -19.44
N ALA A 457 23.15 2.47 -18.81
CA ALA A 457 22.84 1.31 -17.98
C ALA A 457 23.05 -0.03 -18.73
N GLY A 458 22.76 -0.07 -20.03
CA GLY A 458 22.94 -1.27 -20.85
C GLY A 458 24.39 -1.75 -20.93
N GLU A 459 25.35 -0.84 -21.13
CA GLU A 459 26.78 -1.21 -21.19
C GLU A 459 27.30 -1.70 -19.84
N LEU A 460 26.87 -1.06 -18.74
CA LEU A 460 27.18 -1.50 -17.39
C LEU A 460 26.57 -2.89 -17.12
N ALA A 461 25.33 -3.12 -17.55
CA ALA A 461 24.64 -4.39 -17.40
C ALA A 461 25.29 -5.52 -18.22
N GLU A 462 25.82 -5.22 -19.40
CA GLU A 462 26.60 -6.19 -20.19
C GLU A 462 27.91 -6.57 -19.49
N ALA A 463 28.62 -5.58 -18.93
CA ALA A 463 29.85 -5.83 -18.18
C ALA A 463 29.59 -6.66 -16.92
N TRP A 464 28.50 -6.36 -16.22
CA TRP A 464 28.02 -7.17 -15.11
C TRP A 464 27.66 -8.60 -15.54
N ALA A 465 26.86 -8.78 -16.60
CA ALA A 465 26.47 -10.11 -17.05
C ALA A 465 27.71 -10.97 -17.41
N ARG A 466 28.72 -10.38 -18.06
CA ARG A 466 30.01 -11.06 -18.28
C ARG A 466 30.68 -11.47 -16.97
N SER A 467 30.64 -10.63 -15.93
CA SER A 467 31.20 -10.96 -14.61
C SER A 467 30.43 -12.09 -13.91
N VAL A 468 29.11 -12.17 -14.10
CA VAL A 468 28.27 -13.25 -13.56
C VAL A 468 28.64 -14.58 -14.20
N PHE A 469 28.81 -14.63 -15.53
CA PHE A 469 29.19 -15.85 -16.25
C PHE A 469 30.66 -16.24 -16.09
N ALA A 470 31.52 -15.31 -15.68
CA ALA A 470 32.94 -15.57 -15.44
C ALA A 470 33.22 -16.16 -14.05
N GLN A 471 32.19 -16.42 -13.23
CA GLN A 471 32.38 -16.98 -11.89
C GLN A 471 32.92 -18.43 -11.99
N PRO A 472 34.15 -18.68 -11.50
CA PRO A 472 34.80 -19.97 -11.71
C PRO A 472 34.18 -21.09 -10.85
N VAL A 473 33.58 -20.73 -9.72
CA VAL A 473 32.92 -21.65 -8.78
C VAL A 473 31.72 -20.91 -8.19
N VAL A 474 30.57 -21.57 -8.16
CA VAL A 474 29.39 -21.15 -7.40
C VAL A 474 29.11 -22.18 -6.30
N SER A 475 28.51 -21.76 -5.19
CA SER A 475 28.07 -22.68 -4.15
C SER A 475 27.15 -23.78 -4.69
N TRP A 476 27.29 -24.99 -4.17
CA TRP A 476 26.43 -26.13 -4.51
C TRP A 476 24.94 -25.85 -4.20
N ALA A 477 24.67 -25.00 -3.22
CA ALA A 477 23.31 -24.58 -2.85
C ALA A 477 22.68 -23.62 -3.87
N SER A 478 23.46 -23.00 -4.77
CA SER A 478 22.98 -21.95 -5.69
C SER A 478 21.85 -22.44 -6.60
N GLY A 479 21.99 -23.62 -7.19
CA GLY A 479 20.97 -24.21 -8.07
C GLY A 479 19.65 -24.49 -7.35
N PRO A 480 19.67 -25.30 -6.25
CA PRO A 480 18.48 -25.55 -5.45
C PRO A 480 17.82 -24.28 -4.89
N THR A 481 18.59 -23.36 -4.31
CA THR A 481 18.07 -22.10 -3.75
C THR A 481 17.47 -21.20 -4.81
N ALA A 482 18.13 -21.06 -5.98
CA ALA A 482 17.58 -20.28 -7.09
C ALA A 482 16.28 -20.90 -7.63
N ARG A 483 16.23 -22.23 -7.75
CA ARG A 483 15.01 -22.93 -8.19
C ARG A 483 13.85 -22.71 -7.22
N GLU A 484 14.11 -22.84 -5.93
CA GLU A 484 13.11 -22.59 -4.89
C GLU A 484 12.62 -21.14 -4.94
N ARG A 485 13.53 -20.16 -4.81
CA ARG A 485 13.19 -18.73 -4.71
C ARG A 485 12.58 -18.16 -5.99
N PHE A 486 13.11 -18.51 -7.17
CA PHE A 486 12.67 -17.93 -8.45
C PHE A 486 11.44 -18.63 -9.04
N SER A 487 11.05 -19.78 -8.48
CA SER A 487 9.79 -20.46 -8.84
C SER A 487 8.56 -19.84 -8.17
N VAL A 488 8.73 -19.02 -7.13
CA VAL A 488 7.63 -18.37 -6.43
C VAL A 488 6.91 -17.41 -7.41
N PRO A 489 5.61 -17.63 -7.68
CA PRO A 489 4.84 -16.75 -8.56
C PRO A 489 4.69 -15.36 -7.96
N SER A 490 4.55 -14.35 -8.81
CA SER A 490 4.13 -13.01 -8.39
C SER A 490 2.65 -13.01 -7.97
N LEU A 491 2.24 -12.00 -7.20
CA LEU A 491 0.84 -11.77 -6.83
C LEU A 491 -0.12 -11.78 -8.03
N PHE A 492 0.35 -11.33 -9.20
CA PHE A 492 -0.43 -11.28 -10.44
C PHE A 492 -0.53 -12.64 -11.15
N GLU A 493 0.38 -13.57 -10.85
CA GLU A 493 0.37 -14.96 -11.32
C GLU A 493 -0.38 -15.90 -10.35
N GLU A 494 -0.55 -15.50 -9.09
CA GLU A 494 -1.24 -16.33 -8.10
C GLU A 494 -2.72 -16.55 -8.43
N HIS A 495 -3.17 -17.79 -8.22
CA HIS A 495 -4.58 -18.13 -8.39
C HIS A 495 -5.46 -17.49 -7.30
N CYS A 496 -4.93 -17.37 -6.08
CA CYS A 496 -5.61 -16.78 -4.92
C CYS A 496 -4.67 -15.87 -4.10
N PRO A 497 -4.41 -14.64 -4.57
CA PRO A 497 -3.36 -13.75 -4.04
C PRO A 497 -3.53 -13.31 -2.58
N HIS A 498 -4.75 -13.39 -2.02
CA HIS A 498 -5.05 -13.01 -0.64
C HIS A 498 -5.43 -14.20 0.25
N HIS A 499 -5.14 -15.43 -0.22
CA HIS A 499 -5.50 -16.63 0.51
C HIS A 499 -4.25 -17.39 0.89
N VAL A 500 -3.98 -17.42 2.20
CA VAL A 500 -2.97 -18.30 2.76
C VAL A 500 -3.64 -19.62 3.16
N PRO A 501 -3.19 -20.76 2.60
CA PRO A 501 -3.72 -22.06 2.98
C PRO A 501 -3.56 -22.36 4.47
N SER A 502 -4.51 -23.08 5.06
CA SER A 502 -4.52 -23.41 6.50
C SER A 502 -3.26 -24.11 6.97
N TYR A 503 -2.65 -24.98 6.16
CA TYR A 503 -1.39 -25.63 6.53
C TYR A 503 -0.22 -24.65 6.66
N ARG A 504 -0.19 -23.57 5.85
CA ARG A 504 0.83 -22.52 5.97
C ARG A 504 0.56 -21.66 7.20
N GLN A 505 -0.70 -21.39 7.52
CA GLN A 505 -1.08 -20.70 8.75
C GLN A 505 -0.67 -21.52 9.97
N ALA A 506 -1.07 -22.79 10.05
CA ALA A 506 -0.70 -23.69 11.14
C ALA A 506 0.82 -23.88 11.28
N HIS A 507 1.55 -23.99 10.17
CA HIS A 507 3.02 -24.05 10.21
C HIS A 507 3.63 -22.74 10.73
N ARG A 508 3.03 -21.58 10.42
CA ARG A 508 3.47 -20.29 10.96
C ARG A 508 3.16 -20.18 12.45
N GLU A 509 1.94 -20.49 12.86
CA GLU A 509 1.53 -20.53 14.27
C GLU A 509 2.42 -21.45 15.09
N ALA A 510 2.75 -22.64 14.56
CA ALA A 510 3.68 -23.56 15.21
C ALA A 510 5.11 -22.99 15.31
N ARG A 511 5.58 -22.24 14.31
CA ARG A 511 6.90 -21.57 14.38
C ARG A 511 6.91 -20.42 15.37
N ASP A 512 5.86 -19.60 15.37
CA ASP A 512 5.73 -18.48 16.29
C ASP A 512 5.64 -19.02 17.74
N ALA A 513 4.88 -20.11 17.97
CA ALA A 513 4.83 -20.79 19.28
C ALA A 513 6.16 -21.43 19.71
N LEU A 514 6.93 -21.99 18.77
CA LEU A 514 8.29 -22.50 19.03
C LEU A 514 9.26 -21.39 19.41
N ASP A 515 9.14 -20.21 18.77
CA ASP A 515 9.96 -19.04 19.06
C ASP A 515 9.60 -18.39 20.41
N ASP A 516 8.37 -18.62 20.93
CA ASP A 516 7.87 -18.17 22.23
C ASP A 516 8.13 -19.17 23.38
N GLU A 517 8.92 -20.24 23.15
CA GLU A 517 9.21 -21.34 24.11
C GLU A 517 7.96 -22.06 24.65
N ASP A 518 6.80 -21.95 24.01
CA ASP A 518 5.58 -22.65 24.44
C ASP A 518 5.57 -24.08 23.90
N THR A 519 6.33 -24.97 24.55
CA THR A 519 6.32 -26.41 24.26
C THR A 519 5.17 -27.14 24.97
N THR A 520 3.95 -26.58 24.96
CA THR A 520 2.76 -27.27 25.51
C THR A 520 1.96 -28.02 24.45
#